data_AF-A0A243WCN6-F1
#
_entry.id   AF-A0A243WCN6-F1
#
_cell.length_a   1.000
_cell.length_b   1.000
_cell.length_c   1.000
_cell.angle_alpha   90.00
_cell.angle_beta   90.00
_cell.angle_gamma   90.00
#
_symmetry.space_group_name_H-M   'P 1'
#
loop_
_entity.id
_entity.type
_entity.pdbx_description
1 polymer ?
#
loop_
_entity_poly.entity_id
_entity_poly.type
_entity_poly.pdbx_seq_one_letter_code
_entity_poly.pdbx_strand_id
1 'polypeptide(L)'
;MGPQVKPVELHFGRDHLLLCVVFWPGGLHRLLDVPVQELVDIAVEGRALLGSAVADVESRLAELTDYAAMLASAEAFLLEALRRQHRRPERPHWVNGAARLHRGAALSR
;
A
#
# COMPACT_ATOMS: atom_id res chain seq x y z
N MET A 1 -11.71 -13.23 7.05
CA MET A 1 -11.98 -12.99 8.49
C MET A 1 -13.26 -12.16 8.55
N GLY A 2 -14.11 -12.27 9.58
CA GLY A 2 -15.32 -11.42 9.66
C GLY A 2 -14.94 -9.95 9.89
N PRO A 3 -15.79 -8.97 9.55
CA PRO A 3 -15.51 -7.57 9.83
C PRO A 3 -15.24 -7.38 11.32
N GLN A 4 -14.13 -6.74 11.69
CA GLN A 4 -13.92 -6.30 13.06
C GLN A 4 -14.90 -5.16 13.34
N VAL A 5 -16.00 -5.47 14.03
CA VAL A 5 -17.05 -4.51 14.44
C VAL A 5 -16.72 -3.87 15.80
N LYS A 6 -15.49 -4.00 16.30
CA LYS A 6 -15.08 -3.39 17.57
C LYS A 6 -14.33 -2.10 17.30
N PRO A 7 -14.80 -0.95 17.83
CA PRO A 7 -14.02 0.28 17.83
C PRO A 7 -12.66 0.03 18.48
N VAL A 8 -11.59 0.42 17.80
CA VAL A 8 -10.25 0.46 18.40
C VAL A 8 -10.12 1.80 19.10
N GLU A 9 -10.09 1.76 20.43
CA GLU A 9 -9.92 2.95 21.26
C GLU A 9 -8.41 3.19 21.45
N LEU A 10 -7.89 4.19 20.74
CA LEU A 10 -6.50 4.61 20.83
C LEU A 10 -6.40 5.70 21.90
N HIS A 11 -5.81 5.37 23.05
CA HIS A 11 -5.51 6.33 24.10
C HIS A 11 -4.15 6.97 23.82
N PHE A 12 -4.18 8.23 23.39
CA PHE A 12 -2.97 9.02 23.24
C PHE A 12 -2.85 10.05 24.36
N GLY A 13 -1.62 10.41 24.75
CA GLY A 13 -1.37 11.44 25.78
C GLY A 13 -1.88 12.82 25.37
N ARG A 14 -1.82 13.83 26.26
CA ARG A 14 -2.43 15.16 26.01
C ARG A 14 -1.97 15.86 24.73
N ASP A 15 -0.75 15.59 24.26
CA ASP A 15 -0.15 16.25 23.09
C ASP A 15 0.32 15.20 22.07
N HIS A 16 -0.61 14.69 21.26
CA HIS A 16 -0.32 13.76 20.17
C HIS A 16 -0.86 14.28 18.85
N LEU A 17 -0.07 14.12 17.80
CA LEU A 17 -0.50 14.39 16.43
C LEU A 17 -0.67 13.06 15.72
N LEU A 18 -1.81 12.89 15.05
CA LEU A 18 -2.11 11.69 14.28
C LEU A 18 -2.42 12.06 12.83
N LEU A 19 -1.72 11.41 11.91
CA LEU A 19 -2.00 11.51 10.49
C LEU A 19 -2.49 10.15 9.97
N CYS A 20 -3.71 10.14 9.44
CA CYS A 20 -4.26 8.99 8.74
C CYS A 20 -4.48 9.35 7.26
N VAL A 21 -3.91 8.56 6.36
CA VAL A 21 -4.12 8.72 4.92
C VAL A 21 -5.00 7.57 4.44
N VAL A 22 -6.17 7.92 3.90
CA VAL A 22 -7.16 6.97 3.40
C VAL A 22 -7.21 7.06 1.88
N PHE A 23 -7.16 5.90 1.21
CA PHE A 23 -7.17 5.81 -0.25
C PHE A 23 -8.47 5.19 -0.76
N TRP A 24 -8.97 5.71 -1.89
CA TRP A 24 -9.91 4.96 -2.71
C TRP A 24 -9.22 3.74 -3.32
N PRO A 25 -9.89 2.59 -3.50
CA PRO A 25 -9.28 1.37 -4.03
C PRO A 25 -8.50 1.59 -5.35
N GLY A 26 -9.07 2.34 -6.30
CA GLY A 26 -8.38 2.66 -7.55
C GLY A 26 -7.14 3.55 -7.37
N GLY A 27 -7.13 4.44 -6.37
CA GLY A 27 -5.97 5.26 -6.04
C GLY A 27 -4.86 4.43 -5.39
N LEU A 28 -5.22 3.53 -4.48
CA LEU A 28 -4.28 2.61 -3.84
C LEU A 28 -3.64 1.66 -4.85
N HIS A 29 -4.43 1.11 -5.78
CA HIS A 29 -3.91 0.26 -6.86
C HIS A 29 -2.83 0.98 -7.67
N ARG A 30 -3.05 2.23 -8.07
CA ARG A 30 -2.05 3.01 -8.83
C ARG A 30 -0.80 3.32 -8.01
N LEU A 31 -0.94 3.52 -6.71
CA LEU A 31 0.17 3.81 -5.82
C LEU A 31 1.04 2.57 -5.54
N LEU A 32 0.43 1.40 -5.44
CA LEU A 32 1.11 0.16 -5.04
C LEU A 32 1.48 -0.75 -6.21
N ASP A 33 0.79 -0.63 -7.36
CA ASP A 33 0.88 -1.58 -8.49
C ASP A 33 0.59 -3.04 -8.06
N VAL A 34 -0.31 -3.18 -7.08
CA VAL A 34 -0.78 -4.47 -6.53
C VAL A 34 -2.31 -4.49 -6.59
N PRO A 35 -2.93 -5.62 -7.00
CA PRO A 35 -4.38 -5.78 -6.93
C PRO A 35 -4.88 -5.56 -5.50
N VAL A 36 -5.80 -4.62 -5.30
CA VAL A 36 -6.33 -4.29 -3.95
C VAL A 36 -7.01 -5.50 -3.31
N GLN A 37 -7.53 -6.44 -4.11
CA GLN A 37 -8.10 -7.70 -3.64
C GLN A 37 -7.09 -8.56 -2.86
N GLU A 38 -5.79 -8.44 -3.17
CA GLU A 38 -4.72 -9.12 -2.43
C GLU A 38 -4.44 -8.49 -1.06
N LEU A 39 -4.95 -7.27 -0.82
CA LEU A 39 -4.74 -6.50 0.40
C LEU A 39 -5.96 -6.48 1.33
N VAL A 40 -7.04 -7.19 0.99
CA VAL A 40 -8.25 -7.29 1.80
C VAL A 40 -8.03 -8.23 2.98
N ASP A 41 -8.57 -7.87 4.15
CA ASP A 41 -8.49 -8.65 5.41
C ASP A 41 -7.06 -8.91 5.92
N ILE A 42 -6.04 -8.20 5.40
CA ILE A 42 -4.66 -8.34 5.83
C ILE A 42 -4.07 -7.00 6.29
N ALA A 43 -3.27 -7.06 7.36
CA ALA A 43 -2.39 -5.97 7.74
C ALA A 43 -1.04 -6.20 7.07
N VAL A 44 -0.57 -5.21 6.30
CA VAL A 44 0.73 -5.27 5.62
C VAL A 44 1.57 -4.08 6.05
N GLU A 45 2.84 -4.36 6.36
CA GLU A 45 3.82 -3.34 6.69
C GLU A 45 4.03 -2.38 5.50
N GLY A 46 3.91 -1.07 5.75
CA GLY A 46 4.01 -0.06 4.68
C GLY A 46 5.33 -0.12 3.92
N ARG A 47 6.43 -0.49 4.59
CA ARG A 47 7.77 -0.65 4.00
C ARG A 47 7.84 -1.77 2.97
N ALA A 48 7.03 -2.83 3.15
CA ALA A 48 6.97 -3.94 2.20
C ALA A 48 6.29 -3.52 0.88
N LEU A 49 5.42 -2.51 0.94
CA LEU A 49 4.65 -2.01 -0.21
C LEU A 49 5.31 -0.80 -0.89
N LEU A 50 5.82 0.14 -0.10
CA LEU A 50 6.32 1.44 -0.57
C LEU A 50 7.85 1.57 -0.50
N GLY A 51 8.54 0.54 -0.01
CA GLY A 51 9.99 0.47 0.06
C GLY A 51 10.61 1.22 1.23
N SER A 52 11.95 1.34 1.22
CA SER A 52 12.73 1.92 2.31
C SER A 52 12.48 3.42 2.52
N ALA A 53 12.00 4.14 1.49
CA ALA A 53 11.68 5.56 1.58
C ALA A 53 10.57 5.87 2.61
N VAL A 54 9.82 4.85 3.05
CA VAL A 54 8.89 4.95 4.18
C VAL A 54 9.62 5.33 5.47
N ALA A 55 10.82 4.79 5.72
CA ALA A 55 11.58 5.09 6.93
C ALA A 55 11.96 6.58 6.98
N ASP A 56 12.31 7.17 5.85
CA ASP A 56 12.70 8.59 5.77
C ASP A 56 11.51 9.51 6.10
N VAL A 57 10.31 9.19 5.62
CA VAL A 57 9.11 9.97 5.95
C VAL A 57 8.64 9.71 7.39
N GLU A 58 8.76 8.48 7.91
CA GLU A 58 8.50 8.16 9.32
C GLU A 58 9.40 9.00 10.24
N SER A 59 10.71 9.03 9.97
CA SER A 59 11.66 9.85 10.74
C SER A 59 11.33 11.33 10.66
N ARG A 60 11.02 11.86 9.47
CA ARG A 60 10.62 13.26 9.32
C ARG A 60 9.33 13.58 10.08
N LEU A 61 8.31 12.72 9.99
CA LEU A 61 7.04 12.93 10.69
C LEU A 61 7.21 12.92 12.22
N ALA A 62 8.15 12.13 12.75
CA ALA A 62 8.42 12.06 14.19
C ALA A 62 9.00 13.37 14.76
N GLU A 63 9.63 14.20 13.93
CA GLU A 63 10.21 15.49 14.34
C GLU A 63 9.22 16.66 14.20
N LEU A 64 8.10 16.46 13.49
CA LEU A 64 7.14 17.52 13.21
C LEU A 64 6.12 17.69 14.33
N THR A 65 5.84 18.94 14.68
CA THR A 65 4.91 19.31 15.76
C THR A 65 3.70 20.09 15.27
N ASP A 66 3.47 20.15 13.95
CA ASP A 66 2.32 20.82 13.35
C ASP A 66 1.72 20.01 12.20
N TYR A 67 0.39 20.04 12.11
CA TYR A 67 -0.37 19.27 11.12
C TYR A 67 -0.09 19.70 9.67
N ALA A 68 0.19 20.98 9.43
CA ALA A 68 0.41 21.48 8.07
C ALA A 68 1.70 20.91 7.49
N ALA A 69 2.78 20.89 8.28
CA ALA A 69 4.04 20.28 7.91
C ALA A 69 3.92 18.76 7.78
N MET A 70 3.19 18.09 8.68
CA MET A 70 2.94 16.64 8.56
C MET A 70 2.22 16.30 7.25
N LEU A 71 1.16 17.05 6.92
CA LEU A 71 0.40 16.85 5.70
C LEU A 71 1.28 17.09 4.46
N ALA A 72 2.03 18.19 4.42
CA ALA A 72 2.92 18.49 3.31
C ALA A 72 4.01 17.42 3.12
N SER A 73 4.57 16.90 4.22
CA SER A 73 5.55 15.82 4.21
C SER A 73 4.98 14.52 3.62
N ALA A 74 3.78 14.13 4.08
CA ALA A 74 3.12 12.93 3.57
C ALA A 74 2.69 13.07 2.10
N GLU A 75 2.15 14.22 1.71
CA GLU A 75 1.75 14.49 0.33
C GLU A 75 2.95 14.42 -0.62
N ALA A 76 4.06 15.08 -0.28
CA ALA A 76 5.28 15.04 -1.07
C ALA A 76 5.81 13.60 -1.24
N PHE A 77 5.80 12.82 -0.15
CA PHE A 77 6.20 11.41 -0.20
C PHE A 77 5.30 10.57 -1.11
N LEU A 78 3.97 10.69 -0.98
CA LEU A 78 3.00 9.91 -1.74
C LEU A 78 3.02 10.25 -3.22
N LEU A 79 3.14 11.53 -3.57
CA LEU A 79 3.28 11.97 -4.96
C LEU A 79 4.56 11.42 -5.58
N GLU A 80 5.67 11.41 -4.83
CA GLU A 80 6.91 10.83 -5.34
C GLU A 80 6.82 9.30 -5.49
N ALA A 81 6.18 8.61 -4.54
CA ALA A 81 5.91 7.19 -4.65
C ALA A 81 5.10 6.87 -5.91
N LEU A 82 4.05 7.65 -6.20
CA LEU A 82 3.24 7.51 -7.41
C LEU A 82 4.07 7.72 -8.69
N ARG A 83 4.92 8.76 -8.73
CA ARG A 83 5.81 9.01 -9.87
C ARG A 83 6.79 7.87 -10.10
N ARG A 84 7.34 7.27 -9.04
CA ARG A 84 8.23 6.11 -9.14
C ARG A 84 7.53 4.91 -9.79
N GLN A 85 6.26 4.66 -9.45
CA GLN A 85 5.50 3.57 -10.07
C GLN A 85 5.20 3.82 -11.54
N HIS A 86 4.82 5.04 -11.93
CA HIS A 86 4.56 5.36 -13.34
C HIS A 86 5.79 5.23 -14.25
N ARG A 87 7.01 5.21 -13.69
CA ARG A 87 8.25 4.95 -14.44
C ARG A 87 8.53 3.46 -14.64
N ARG A 88 7.82 2.58 -13.94
CA ARG A 88 7.96 1.13 -14.08
C ARG A 88 7.17 0.69 -15.33
N PRO A 89 7.75 -0.10 -16.24
CA PRO A 89 7.00 -0.63 -17.37
C PRO A 89 5.86 -1.50 -16.85
N GLU A 90 4.65 -1.29 -17.35
CA GLU A 90 3.47 -2.08 -16.96
C GLU A 90 3.76 -3.57 -17.12
N ARG A 91 3.70 -4.30 -16.00
CA ARG A 91 3.73 -5.76 -16.05
C ARG A 91 2.32 -6.23 -16.41
N PRO A 92 2.15 -7.07 -17.44
CA PRO A 92 0.82 -7.56 -17.77
C PRO A 92 0.25 -8.38 -16.59
N HIS A 93 -0.90 -7.96 -16.08
CA HIS A 93 -1.56 -8.58 -14.91
C HIS A 93 -2.03 -10.03 -15.18
N TRP A 94 -1.98 -10.52 -16.41
CA TRP A 94 -2.31 -11.92 -16.77
C TRP A 94 -1.19 -12.93 -16.46
N VAL A 95 -0.01 -12.50 -16.02
CA VAL A 95 1.10 -13.41 -15.72
C VAL A 95 0.86 -14.27 -14.46
N ASN A 96 -0.10 -13.92 -13.59
CA ASN A 96 -0.40 -14.68 -12.37
C ASN A 96 -1.42 -15.82 -12.54
N GLY A 97 -2.09 -15.96 -13.70
CA GLY A 97 -3.18 -16.95 -13.89
C GLY A 97 -2.90 -18.09 -14.88
N ALA A 98 -1.89 -17.97 -15.75
CA ALA A 98 -1.78 -18.83 -16.94
C ALA A 98 -0.64 -19.86 -16.92
N ALA A 99 -0.02 -20.14 -15.77
CA ALA A 99 1.02 -21.18 -15.68
C ALA A 99 0.48 -22.62 -15.52
N ARG A 100 -0.82 -22.84 -15.77
CA ARG A 100 -1.45 -24.16 -15.65
C ARG A 100 -2.35 -24.47 -16.84
N LEU A 101 -1.78 -24.53 -18.05
CA LEU A 101 -2.45 -25.11 -19.22
C LEU A 101 -1.51 -26.11 -19.92
N HIS A 102 -1.86 -27.38 -19.72
CA HIS A 102 -1.63 -28.56 -20.57
C HIS A 102 -0.19 -28.96 -20.98
N ARG A 103 0.41 -29.91 -20.23
CA ARG A 103 1.11 -31.03 -20.90
C ARG A 103 0.05 -32.05 -21.30
N GLY A 104 0.01 -32.34 -22.59
CA GLY A 104 -1.07 -33.06 -23.27
C GLY A 104 -1.30 -34.49 -22.78
N ALA A 105 -2.58 -34.83 -22.69
CA ALA A 105 -3.06 -36.17 -22.95
C ALA A 105 -2.83 -36.45 -24.44
N ALA A 106 -1.74 -37.14 -24.78
CA ALA A 106 -1.63 -37.85 -26.03
C ALA A 106 -2.15 -39.28 -25.79
N LEU A 107 -3.40 -39.50 -26.19
CA LEU A 107 -3.92 -40.82 -26.51
C LEU A 107 -3.02 -41.47 -27.56
N SER A 108 -2.55 -42.69 -27.33
CA SER A 108 -2.30 -43.64 -28.41
C SER A 108 -2.63 -45.05 -27.95
N ARG A 109 -3.67 -45.57 -28.62
CA ARG A 109 -4.14 -46.95 -28.87
C ARG A 109 -3.45 -48.10 -28.16
#